data_AF-U6RRL8-F1
#
_entry.id   AF-U6RRL8-F1
#
_cell.length_a   1.000
_cell.length_b   1.000
_cell.length_c   1.000
_cell.angle_alpha   90.00
_cell.angle_beta   90.00
_cell.angle_gamma   90.00
#
_symmetry.space_group_name_H-M   'P 1'
#
loop_
_entity.id
_entity.type
_entity.pdbx_description
1 polymer ?
#
loop_
_entity_poly.entity_id
_entity_poly.type
_entity_poly.pdbx_seq_one_letter_code
_entity_poly.pdbx_strand_id
1 'polypeptide(L)'
;MYSFKEKQKHFSELQNPDAASLDLKLLTQKTPSHPLLRKFSRSPQRYANEILYQLLDVAERDEIRNNRRPPVSQSNVVNGSQSSKKETEILLIEKSEKVENITPESSDPDQQDKISDVTDQIVEAEEHVEEAEEHAVVAEERAEEAEERAEEAELRAEETEEHAEEAELRAEEAEERAEEAELRAEEAEERADNAEAALEQEKKKVATTSKPVSNPKVKSKSGKSTRKSIGTTSPTRKSRQPRSSTTTGS
;
A
#
# COMPACT_ATOMS: atom_id res chain seq x y z
N MET A 1 2.74 -7.62 -19.59
CA MET A 1 2.55 -7.85 -18.13
C MET A 1 2.83 -6.55 -17.43
N TYR A 2 2.00 -6.19 -16.47
CA TYR A 2 2.07 -4.89 -15.79
C TYR A 2 3.33 -4.74 -14.93
N SER A 3 3.85 -3.51 -14.84
CA SER A 3 4.85 -3.17 -13.82
C SER A 3 4.24 -3.24 -12.41
N PHE A 4 5.08 -3.23 -11.36
CA PHE A 4 4.60 -3.30 -9.98
C PHE A 4 3.60 -2.18 -9.64
N LYS A 5 3.91 -0.94 -10.04
CA LYS A 5 3.04 0.24 -9.83
C LYS A 5 1.70 0.10 -10.60
N GLU A 6 1.75 -0.33 -11.85
CA GLU A 6 0.53 -0.56 -12.66
C GLU A 6 -0.31 -1.70 -12.11
N LYS A 7 0.34 -2.79 -11.66
CA LYS A 7 -0.33 -3.94 -11.07
C LYS A 7 -1.08 -3.54 -9.81
N GLN A 8 -0.49 -2.72 -8.95
CA GLN A 8 -1.15 -2.20 -7.76
C GLN A 8 -2.36 -1.33 -8.12
N LYS A 9 -2.22 -0.43 -9.09
CA LYS A 9 -3.33 0.40 -9.58
C LYS A 9 -4.48 -0.46 -10.15
N HIS A 10 -4.15 -1.45 -10.97
CA HIS A 10 -5.15 -2.35 -11.54
C HIS A 10 -5.80 -3.24 -10.49
N PHE A 11 -5.05 -3.67 -9.48
CA PHE A 11 -5.56 -4.44 -8.36
C PHE A 11 -6.62 -3.65 -7.58
N SER A 12 -6.33 -2.41 -7.17
CA SER A 12 -7.28 -1.56 -6.43
C SER A 12 -8.55 -1.29 -7.25
N GLU A 13 -8.42 -0.91 -8.53
CA GLU A 13 -9.58 -0.62 -9.38
C GLU A 13 -10.42 -1.84 -9.76
N LEU A 14 -9.89 -3.07 -9.61
CA LEU A 14 -10.59 -4.32 -9.92
C LEU A 14 -10.96 -5.10 -8.65
N GLN A 15 -10.80 -4.54 -7.47
CA GLN A 15 -11.11 -5.24 -6.23
C GLN A 15 -12.61 -5.52 -6.14
N ASN A 16 -12.99 -6.79 -6.20
CA ASN A 16 -14.37 -7.23 -6.07
C ASN A 16 -14.40 -8.69 -5.59
N PRO A 17 -14.80 -8.98 -4.34
CA PRO A 17 -14.80 -10.33 -3.79
C PRO A 17 -15.86 -11.25 -4.42
N ASP A 18 -16.98 -10.70 -4.89
CA ASP A 18 -18.06 -11.47 -5.50
C ASP A 18 -17.68 -12.04 -6.88
N ALA A 19 -16.75 -11.37 -7.56
CA ALA A 19 -16.20 -11.80 -8.84
C ALA A 19 -15.20 -12.96 -8.72
N ALA A 20 -14.78 -13.35 -7.52
CA ALA A 20 -13.67 -14.29 -7.31
C ALA A 20 -13.85 -15.66 -7.98
N SER A 21 -15.08 -16.16 -8.07
CA SER A 21 -15.39 -17.42 -8.77
C SER A 21 -15.21 -17.33 -10.28
N LEU A 22 -15.58 -16.19 -10.88
CA LEU A 22 -15.37 -15.94 -12.31
C LEU A 22 -13.89 -15.76 -12.59
N ASP A 23 -13.21 -14.99 -11.74
CA ASP A 23 -11.77 -14.74 -11.84
C ASP A 23 -10.97 -16.05 -11.68
N LEU A 24 -11.34 -16.93 -10.74
CA LEU A 24 -10.72 -18.24 -10.59
C LEU A 24 -10.90 -19.11 -11.85
N LYS A 25 -12.07 -19.04 -12.49
CA LYS A 25 -12.32 -19.77 -13.74
C LYS A 25 -11.43 -19.27 -14.86
N LEU A 26 -11.29 -17.94 -15.01
CA LEU A 26 -10.38 -17.33 -15.98
C LEU A 26 -8.91 -17.72 -15.69
N LEU A 27 -8.50 -17.69 -14.42
CA LEU A 27 -7.16 -18.09 -14.01
C LEU A 27 -6.90 -19.57 -14.35
N THR A 28 -7.86 -20.45 -14.09
CA THR A 28 -7.77 -21.88 -14.46
C THR A 28 -7.65 -22.07 -15.97
N GLN A 29 -8.33 -21.24 -16.76
CA GLN A 29 -8.27 -21.29 -18.22
C GLN A 29 -6.91 -20.81 -18.75
N LYS A 30 -6.36 -19.73 -18.18
CA LYS A 30 -5.06 -19.15 -18.58
C LYS A 30 -3.88 -19.98 -18.09
N THR A 31 -3.96 -20.50 -16.88
CA THR A 31 -2.89 -21.23 -16.20
C THR A 31 -3.42 -22.50 -15.51
N PRO A 32 -3.79 -23.54 -16.28
CA PRO A 32 -4.39 -24.76 -15.72
C PRO A 32 -3.48 -25.54 -14.76
N SER A 33 -2.16 -25.34 -14.84
CA SER A 33 -1.16 -25.96 -13.95
C SER A 33 -0.78 -25.08 -12.75
N HIS A 34 -1.54 -24.03 -12.43
CA HIS A 34 -1.16 -23.10 -11.36
C HIS A 34 -1.26 -23.76 -9.97
N PRO A 35 -0.20 -23.68 -9.13
CA PRO A 35 -0.08 -24.46 -7.90
C PRO A 35 -1.15 -24.13 -6.85
N LEU A 36 -1.67 -22.90 -6.86
CA LEU A 36 -2.67 -22.45 -5.88
C LEU A 36 -4.13 -22.71 -6.32
N LEU A 37 -4.39 -23.25 -7.52
CA LEU A 37 -5.77 -23.50 -7.97
C LEU A 37 -6.54 -24.40 -7.00
N ARG A 38 -5.88 -25.42 -6.46
CA ARG A 38 -6.48 -26.32 -5.46
C ARG A 38 -6.82 -25.59 -4.16
N LYS A 39 -6.01 -24.62 -3.74
CA LYS A 39 -6.29 -23.75 -2.58
C LYS A 39 -7.50 -22.87 -2.86
N PHE A 40 -7.50 -22.18 -4.00
CA PHE A 40 -8.53 -21.21 -4.39
C PHE A 40 -9.90 -21.86 -4.61
N SER A 41 -9.94 -23.06 -5.21
CA SER A 41 -11.19 -23.79 -5.48
C SER A 41 -12.04 -24.10 -4.25
N ARG A 42 -11.44 -24.17 -3.05
CA ARG A 42 -12.16 -24.48 -1.81
C ARG A 42 -13.03 -23.32 -1.33
N SER A 43 -12.53 -22.10 -1.49
CA SER A 43 -13.19 -20.88 -1.03
C SER A 43 -12.70 -19.69 -1.87
N PRO A 44 -13.21 -19.53 -3.10
CA PRO A 44 -12.72 -18.50 -4.02
C PRO A 44 -12.83 -17.09 -3.45
N GLN A 45 -13.95 -16.77 -2.80
CA GLN A 45 -14.20 -15.44 -2.20
C GLN A 45 -13.17 -15.06 -1.12
N ARG A 46 -12.76 -16.01 -0.27
CA ARG A 46 -11.70 -15.81 0.75
C ARG A 46 -10.36 -15.44 0.13
N TYR A 47 -10.12 -15.87 -1.10
CA TYR A 47 -8.88 -15.66 -1.83
C TYR A 47 -9.06 -14.72 -3.01
N ALA A 48 -10.12 -13.90 -3.03
CA ALA A 48 -10.43 -12.99 -4.16
C ALA A 48 -9.24 -12.13 -4.56
N ASN A 49 -8.59 -11.51 -3.57
CA ASN A 49 -7.42 -10.66 -3.77
C ASN A 49 -6.22 -11.46 -4.30
N GLU A 50 -5.94 -12.65 -3.74
CA GLU A 50 -4.86 -13.51 -4.23
C GLU A 50 -5.12 -13.96 -5.67
N ILE A 51 -6.35 -14.35 -6.00
CA ILE A 51 -6.75 -14.77 -7.35
C ILE A 51 -6.59 -13.61 -8.33
N LEU A 52 -7.06 -12.40 -7.98
CA LEU A 52 -6.92 -11.21 -8.80
C LEU A 52 -5.45 -10.84 -9.02
N TYR A 53 -4.62 -10.92 -7.98
CA TYR A 53 -3.19 -10.61 -8.09
C TYR A 53 -2.45 -11.58 -9.02
N GLN A 54 -2.80 -12.86 -8.97
CA GLN A 54 -2.27 -13.87 -9.90
C GLN A 54 -2.82 -13.73 -11.32
N LEU A 55 -4.06 -13.24 -11.46
CA LEU A 55 -4.63 -12.94 -12.79
C LEU A 55 -3.94 -11.77 -13.45
N LEU A 56 -3.59 -10.71 -12.73
CA LEU A 56 -2.90 -9.55 -13.29
C LEU A 56 -1.50 -9.87 -13.83
N ASP A 57 -0.95 -11.01 -13.43
CA ASP A 57 0.22 -11.58 -14.09
C ASP A 57 -0.17 -12.08 -15.50
N VAL A 58 -1.26 -12.82 -15.67
CA VAL A 58 -1.53 -13.57 -16.92
C VAL A 58 -2.65 -13.03 -17.80
N ALA A 59 -3.36 -11.99 -17.35
CA ALA A 59 -4.50 -11.38 -18.01
C ALA A 59 -4.48 -9.86 -17.89
N GLU A 60 -4.98 -9.18 -18.91
CA GLU A 60 -5.12 -7.73 -18.91
C GLU A 60 -6.35 -7.29 -18.12
N ARG A 61 -6.34 -6.04 -17.64
CA ARG A 61 -7.46 -5.41 -16.93
C ARG A 61 -8.79 -5.62 -17.66
N ASP A 62 -8.82 -5.34 -18.96
CA ASP A 62 -10.07 -5.36 -19.72
C ASP A 62 -10.59 -6.78 -19.90
N GLU A 63 -9.70 -7.76 -20.00
CA GLU A 63 -10.06 -9.17 -20.03
C GLU A 63 -10.72 -9.62 -18.72
N ILE A 64 -10.16 -9.20 -17.58
CA ILE A 64 -10.75 -9.45 -16.25
C ILE A 64 -12.12 -8.79 -16.14
N ARG A 65 -12.26 -7.52 -16.58
CA ARG A 65 -13.57 -6.82 -16.60
C ARG A 65 -14.60 -7.54 -17.45
N ASN A 66 -14.20 -8.00 -18.64
CA ASN A 66 -15.11 -8.72 -19.55
C ASN A 66 -15.54 -10.07 -18.97
N ASN A 67 -14.64 -10.80 -18.31
CA ASN A 67 -14.97 -12.06 -17.66
C ASN A 67 -16.00 -11.91 -16.51
N ARG A 68 -16.06 -10.72 -15.90
CA ARG A 68 -17.04 -10.39 -14.86
C ARG A 68 -18.39 -9.95 -15.41
N ARG A 69 -18.46 -9.60 -16.69
CA ARG A 69 -19.74 -9.22 -17.31
C ARG A 69 -20.60 -10.47 -17.52
N PRO A 70 -21.90 -10.41 -17.20
CA PRO A 70 -22.82 -11.47 -17.59
C PRO A 70 -22.80 -11.60 -19.12
N PRO A 71 -22.94 -12.82 -19.67
CA PRO A 71 -22.95 -13.03 -21.11
C PRO A 71 -24.16 -12.30 -21.71
N VAL A 72 -23.91 -11.13 -22.28
CA VAL A 72 -24.91 -10.40 -23.06
C VAL A 72 -25.14 -11.25 -24.31
N SER A 73 -26.31 -11.89 -24.38
CA SER A 73 -26.74 -12.64 -25.55
C SER A 73 -26.58 -11.75 -26.78
N GLN A 74 -25.77 -12.18 -27.74
CA GLN A 74 -25.48 -11.40 -28.92
C GLN A 74 -26.74 -11.22 -29.77
N SER A 75 -27.38 -10.05 -29.69
CA SER A 75 -28.22 -9.54 -30.75
C SER A 75 -27.46 -8.45 -31.50
N ASN A 76 -27.34 -8.64 -32.80
CA ASN A 76 -26.52 -7.89 -33.76
C ASN A 76 -26.67 -6.36 -33.70
N VAL A 77 -25.53 -5.69 -33.88
CA VAL A 77 -25.27 -4.38 -34.52
C VAL A 77 -26.48 -3.49 -34.82
N VAL A 78 -26.57 -2.33 -34.15
CA VAL A 78 -26.80 -1.01 -34.79
C VAL A 78 -26.15 0.08 -33.93
N ASN A 79 -25.40 0.94 -34.62
CA ASN A 79 -24.81 2.20 -34.18
C ASN A 79 -25.73 3.10 -33.36
N GLY A 80 -25.13 3.88 -32.45
CA GLY A 80 -25.62 5.23 -32.15
C GLY A 80 -25.87 5.51 -30.67
N SER A 81 -24.90 6.22 -30.08
CA SER A 81 -25.15 7.45 -29.33
C SER A 81 -25.96 7.43 -28.02
N GLN A 82 -25.28 7.95 -27.01
CA GLN A 82 -25.78 8.80 -25.91
C GLN A 82 -26.39 8.10 -24.67
N SER A 83 -25.71 8.36 -23.55
CA SER A 83 -26.25 8.98 -22.33
C SER A 83 -27.70 8.65 -21.93
N SER A 84 -27.86 7.94 -20.82
CA SER A 84 -28.87 8.18 -19.77
C SER A 84 -28.63 7.14 -18.67
N LYS A 85 -28.20 7.55 -17.47
CA LYS A 85 -29.09 7.86 -16.34
C LYS A 85 -30.29 6.90 -16.32
N LYS A 86 -30.12 5.76 -15.64
CA LYS A 86 -31.25 4.95 -15.19
C LYS A 86 -31.63 5.46 -13.81
N GLU A 87 -32.44 6.51 -13.84
CA GLU A 87 -33.33 6.85 -12.75
C GLU A 87 -34.20 5.62 -12.49
N THR A 88 -34.16 5.18 -11.24
CA THR A 88 -35.09 4.25 -10.64
C THR A 88 -36.49 4.83 -10.79
N GLU A 89 -37.27 4.20 -11.65
CA GLU A 89 -38.69 4.43 -11.89
C GLU A 89 -39.46 4.05 -10.63
N ILE A 90 -39.41 4.92 -9.61
CA ILE A 90 -40.36 4.97 -8.52
C ILE A 90 -41.67 5.39 -9.20
N LEU A 91 -42.52 4.41 -9.45
CA LEU A 91 -43.91 4.61 -9.80
C LEU A 91 -44.54 5.51 -8.73
N LEU A 92 -44.66 6.79 -9.06
CA LEU A 92 -45.66 7.68 -8.49
C LEU A 92 -47.00 6.95 -8.58
N ILE A 93 -47.43 6.37 -7.46
CA ILE A 93 -48.84 6.13 -7.23
C ILE A 93 -49.42 7.53 -7.03
N GLU A 94 -50.01 8.03 -8.12
CA GLU A 94 -50.80 9.25 -8.15
C GLU A 94 -51.69 9.30 -6.91
N LYS A 95 -51.52 10.38 -6.14
CA LYS A 95 -52.52 10.87 -5.19
C LYS A 95 -53.86 10.95 -5.91
N SER A 96 -54.65 9.89 -5.79
CA SER A 96 -56.04 9.86 -6.17
C SER A 96 -56.85 10.40 -4.99
N GLU A 97 -56.82 11.71 -4.90
CA GLU A 97 -57.72 12.51 -4.08
C GLU A 97 -59.16 12.34 -4.60
N LYS A 98 -59.86 11.28 -4.17
CA LYS A 98 -61.33 11.22 -4.17
C LYS A 98 -61.86 10.08 -3.30
N VAL A 99 -61.80 10.20 -1.97
CA VAL A 99 -62.77 9.50 -1.11
C VAL A 99 -63.97 10.41 -0.95
N GLU A 100 -64.75 10.53 -2.04
CA GLU A 100 -66.12 11.02 -1.94
C GLU A 100 -66.95 9.88 -1.36
N ASN A 101 -67.44 10.10 -0.13
CA ASN A 101 -68.59 9.46 0.49
C ASN A 101 -69.20 8.29 -0.31
N ILE A 102 -68.85 7.08 0.08
CA ILE A 102 -69.76 5.95 -0.11
C ILE A 102 -70.03 5.42 1.28
N THR A 103 -71.09 5.95 1.88
CA THR A 103 -71.89 5.18 2.82
C THR A 103 -72.80 4.29 1.98
N PRO A 104 -72.53 2.97 1.84
CA PRO A 104 -73.59 2.01 1.72
C PRO A 104 -73.74 1.39 3.10
N GLU A 105 -74.75 1.86 3.81
CA GLU A 105 -75.40 1.13 4.89
C GLU A 105 -75.70 -0.29 4.37
N SER A 106 -74.80 -1.23 4.64
CA SER A 106 -74.94 -2.64 4.32
C SER A 106 -74.69 -3.44 5.59
N SER A 107 -75.73 -4.16 5.99
CA SER A 107 -75.86 -4.84 7.28
C SER A 107 -75.14 -6.20 7.33
N ASP A 108 -74.07 -6.41 6.54
CA ASP A 108 -73.42 -7.72 6.39
C ASP A 108 -72.08 -7.75 7.14
N PRO A 109 -71.98 -8.43 8.30
CA PRO A 109 -70.79 -8.40 9.16
C PRO A 109 -69.52 -8.92 8.47
N ASP A 110 -69.67 -9.85 7.51
CA ASP A 110 -68.59 -10.52 6.79
C ASP A 110 -67.80 -9.59 5.84
N GLN A 111 -68.36 -8.41 5.50
CA GLN A 111 -67.67 -7.39 4.69
C GLN A 111 -66.90 -6.37 5.56
N GLN A 112 -67.32 -6.14 6.81
CA GLN A 112 -66.60 -5.27 7.74
C GLN A 112 -65.31 -5.92 8.23
N ASP A 113 -65.32 -7.23 8.47
CA ASP A 113 -64.14 -7.99 8.88
C ASP A 113 -63.02 -7.94 7.82
N LYS A 114 -63.36 -8.03 6.53
CA LYS A 114 -62.39 -7.93 5.44
C LYS A 114 -61.80 -6.54 5.29
N ILE A 115 -62.57 -5.49 5.61
CA ILE A 115 -62.07 -4.11 5.58
C ILE A 115 -61.09 -3.90 6.75
N SER A 116 -61.36 -4.48 7.92
CA SER A 116 -60.46 -4.45 9.08
C SER A 116 -59.12 -5.13 8.79
N ASP A 117 -59.14 -6.33 8.20
CA ASP A 117 -57.92 -7.07 7.85
C ASP A 117 -57.03 -6.32 6.84
N VAL A 118 -57.65 -5.58 5.91
CA VAL A 118 -56.92 -4.77 4.92
C VAL A 118 -56.33 -3.53 5.59
N THR A 119 -57.03 -2.90 6.53
CA THR A 119 -56.49 -1.75 7.28
C THR A 119 -55.32 -2.17 8.17
N ASP A 120 -55.39 -3.33 8.83
CA ASP A 120 -54.31 -3.84 9.67
C ASP A 120 -53.06 -4.15 8.84
N GLN A 121 -53.22 -4.75 7.66
CA GLN A 121 -52.12 -4.99 6.71
C GLN A 121 -51.45 -3.70 6.20
N ILE A 122 -52.21 -2.62 6.03
CA ILE A 122 -51.66 -1.32 5.61
C ILE A 122 -50.81 -0.73 6.75
N VAL A 123 -51.28 -0.82 8.00
CA VAL A 123 -50.52 -0.34 9.17
C VAL A 123 -49.23 -1.15 9.35
N GLU A 124 -49.27 -2.48 9.22
CA GLU A 124 -48.06 -3.32 9.25
C GLU A 124 -47.09 -2.98 8.10
N ALA A 125 -47.61 -2.69 6.91
CA ALA A 125 -46.77 -2.28 5.78
C ALA A 125 -46.13 -0.91 6.01
N GLU A 126 -46.83 0.04 6.63
CA GLU A 126 -46.27 1.34 7.02
C GLU A 126 -45.17 1.18 8.08
N GLU A 127 -45.37 0.35 9.10
CA GLU A 127 -44.35 0.03 10.12
C GLU A 127 -43.09 -0.58 9.49
N HIS A 128 -43.24 -1.52 8.55
CA HIS A 128 -42.12 -2.10 7.84
C HIS A 128 -41.37 -1.10 6.94
N VAL A 129 -42.07 -0.09 6.41
CA VAL A 129 -41.43 0.98 5.63
C VAL A 129 -40.62 1.88 6.56
N GLU A 130 -41.16 2.26 7.73
CA GLU A 130 -40.40 3.04 8.73
C GLU A 130 -39.15 2.28 9.20
N GLU A 131 -39.26 0.97 9.51
CA GLU A 131 -38.12 0.12 9.88
C GLU A 131 -37.07 0.06 8.75
N ALA A 132 -37.51 -0.05 7.49
CA ALA A 132 -36.62 -0.06 6.34
C ALA A 132 -35.90 1.29 6.14
N GLU A 133 -36.57 2.41 6.41
CA GLU A 133 -35.97 3.74 6.37
C GLU A 133 -34.90 3.91 7.47
N GLU A 134 -35.18 3.48 8.71
CA GLU A 134 -34.18 3.50 9.79
C GLU A 134 -32.95 2.65 9.44
N HIS A 135 -33.15 1.46 8.87
CA HIS A 135 -32.06 0.61 8.42
C HIS A 135 -31.24 1.25 7.29
N ALA A 136 -31.89 2.00 6.38
CA ALA A 136 -31.20 2.70 5.31
C ALA A 136 -30.29 3.81 5.86
N VAL A 137 -30.76 4.60 6.84
CA VAL A 137 -29.96 5.64 7.51
C VAL A 137 -28.75 5.04 8.23
N VAL A 138 -28.94 3.93 8.96
CA VAL A 138 -27.82 3.23 9.64
C VAL A 138 -26.81 2.68 8.63
N ALA A 139 -27.27 2.19 7.48
CA ALA A 139 -26.40 1.72 6.42
C ALA A 139 -25.58 2.86 5.78
N GLU A 140 -26.17 4.05 5.65
CA GLU A 140 -25.51 5.26 5.17
C GLU A 140 -24.43 5.74 6.16
N GLU A 141 -24.76 5.87 7.45
CA GLU A 141 -23.77 6.24 8.50
C GLU A 141 -22.58 5.28 8.51
N ARG A 142 -22.84 3.97 8.36
CA ARG A 142 -21.78 2.97 8.30
C ARG A 142 -20.93 3.05 7.03
N ALA A 143 -21.51 3.53 5.92
CA ALA A 143 -20.77 3.77 4.70
C ALA A 143 -19.84 4.99 4.86
N GLU A 144 -20.32 6.07 5.48
CA GLU A 144 -19.51 7.25 5.80
C GLU A 144 -18.35 6.90 6.75
N GLU A 145 -18.59 6.14 7.83
CA GLU A 145 -17.52 5.68 8.74
C GLU A 145 -16.45 4.85 7.99
N ALA A 146 -16.89 4.03 7.03
CA ALA A 146 -15.97 3.23 6.22
C ALA A 146 -15.14 4.08 5.26
N GLU A 147 -15.70 5.18 4.74
CA GLU A 147 -15.00 6.16 3.90
C GLU A 147 -13.95 6.93 4.71
N GLU A 148 -14.31 7.47 5.88
CA GLU A 148 -13.35 8.15 6.78
C GLU A 148 -12.17 7.24 7.15
N ARG A 149 -12.45 5.96 7.44
CA ARG A 149 -11.42 4.96 7.76
C ARG A 149 -10.52 4.65 6.55
N ALA A 150 -11.06 4.73 5.33
CA ALA A 150 -10.28 4.54 4.11
C ALA A 150 -9.34 5.73 3.89
N GLU A 151 -9.82 6.97 4.09
CA GLU A 151 -8.99 8.18 4.01
C GLU A 151 -7.86 8.17 5.06
N GLU A 152 -8.14 7.76 6.31
CA GLU A 152 -7.09 7.63 7.34
C GLU A 152 -6.01 6.60 6.93
N ALA A 153 -6.43 5.50 6.32
CA ALA A 153 -5.50 4.48 5.85
C ALA A 153 -4.64 4.96 4.66
N GLU A 154 -5.20 5.81 3.79
CA GLU A 154 -4.47 6.45 2.69
C GLU A 154 -3.40 7.42 3.22
N LEU A 155 -3.76 8.32 4.14
CA LEU A 155 -2.81 9.23 4.79
C LEU A 155 -1.67 8.49 5.48
N ARG A 156 -1.98 7.38 6.15
CA ARG A 156 -0.96 6.52 6.78
C ARG A 156 -0.03 5.87 5.75
N ALA A 157 -0.55 5.51 4.58
CA ALA A 157 0.26 4.95 3.50
C ALA A 157 1.21 6.01 2.93
N GLU A 158 0.72 7.24 2.70
CA GLU A 158 1.55 8.36 2.25
C GLU A 158 2.67 8.68 3.25
N GLU A 159 2.38 8.72 4.56
CA GLU A 159 3.42 8.91 5.60
C GLU A 159 4.50 7.83 5.54
N THR A 160 4.11 6.58 5.30
CA THR A 160 5.09 5.48 5.18
C THR A 160 5.92 5.56 3.89
N GLU A 161 5.37 6.11 2.82
CA GLU A 161 6.10 6.36 1.58
C GLU A 161 7.13 7.48 1.76
N GLU A 162 6.76 8.60 2.39
CA GLU A 162 7.69 9.69 2.73
C GLU A 162 8.87 9.16 3.58
N HIS A 163 8.59 8.34 4.59
CA HIS A 163 9.65 7.80 5.43
C HIS A 163 10.57 6.82 4.67
N ALA A 164 10.05 6.10 3.69
CA ALA A 164 10.84 5.24 2.82
C ALA A 164 11.76 6.05 1.90
N GLU A 165 11.25 7.14 1.31
CA GLU A 165 12.05 8.07 0.51
C GLU A 165 13.17 8.74 1.33
N GLU A 166 12.89 9.17 2.56
CA GLU A 166 13.91 9.71 3.47
C GLU A 166 15.01 8.68 3.77
N ALA A 167 14.63 7.42 3.99
CA ALA A 167 15.57 6.34 4.25
C ALA A 167 16.44 6.03 3.03
N GLU A 168 15.90 6.12 1.82
CA GLU A 168 16.63 5.95 0.56
C GLU A 168 17.67 7.07 0.38
N LEU A 169 17.27 8.34 0.52
CA LEU A 169 18.20 9.48 0.46
C LEU A 169 19.35 9.36 1.48
N ARG A 170 19.04 8.88 2.70
CA ARG A 170 20.06 8.65 3.74
C ARG A 170 21.02 7.52 3.35
N ALA A 171 20.56 6.52 2.63
CA ALA A 171 21.41 5.43 2.14
C ALA A 171 22.34 5.92 1.03
N GLU A 172 21.83 6.72 0.09
CA GLU A 172 22.63 7.35 -0.97
C GLU A 172 23.73 8.26 -0.39
N GLU A 173 23.41 9.11 0.59
CA GLU A 173 24.42 9.95 1.28
C GLU A 173 25.51 9.09 1.97
N ALA A 174 25.12 7.95 2.54
CA ALA A 174 26.08 7.05 3.18
C ALA A 174 26.99 6.34 2.16
N GLU A 175 26.48 6.03 0.97
CA GLU A 175 27.24 5.47 -0.15
C GLU A 175 28.26 6.48 -0.69
N GLU A 176 27.86 7.72 -0.97
CA GLU A 176 28.77 8.79 -1.40
C GLU A 176 29.92 8.98 -0.39
N ARG A 177 29.59 8.97 0.91
CA ARG A 177 30.60 9.08 1.98
C ARG A 177 31.57 7.89 2.00
N ALA A 178 31.10 6.70 1.65
CA ALA A 178 31.94 5.51 1.57
C ALA A 178 32.89 5.59 0.37
N GLU A 179 32.40 6.02 -0.79
CA GLU A 179 33.21 6.27 -1.99
C GLU A 179 34.31 7.33 -1.73
N GLU A 180 33.96 8.44 -1.07
CA GLU A 180 34.96 9.47 -0.69
C GLU A 180 36.05 8.89 0.22
N ALA A 181 35.68 8.02 1.17
CA ALA A 181 36.62 7.38 2.07
C ALA A 181 37.55 6.39 1.35
N GLU A 182 37.04 5.68 0.34
CA GLU A 182 37.82 4.77 -0.51
C GLU A 182 38.85 5.55 -1.33
N LEU A 183 38.43 6.62 -2.02
CA LEU A 183 39.35 7.50 -2.77
C LEU A 183 40.47 8.05 -1.88
N ARG A 184 40.13 8.45 -0.64
CA ARG A 184 41.13 8.93 0.32
C ARG A 184 42.12 7.83 0.74
N ALA A 185 41.66 6.58 0.82
CA ALA A 185 42.52 5.45 1.15
C ALA A 185 43.49 5.14 -0.01
N GLU A 186 43.00 5.14 -1.25
CA GLU A 186 43.84 5.00 -2.46
C GLU A 186 44.91 6.09 -2.54
N GLU A 187 44.55 7.35 -2.29
CA GLU A 187 45.49 8.48 -2.30
C GLU A 187 46.56 8.37 -1.18
N ALA A 188 46.23 7.72 -0.07
CA ALA A 188 47.16 7.46 1.02
C ALA A 188 48.13 6.31 0.68
N GLU A 189 47.64 5.27 -0.01
CA GLU A 189 48.45 4.17 -0.52
C GLU A 189 49.47 4.68 -1.56
N GLU A 190 49.03 5.50 -2.52
CA GLU A 190 49.93 6.10 -3.52
C GLU A 190 51.05 6.94 -2.87
N ARG A 191 50.71 7.69 -1.81
CA ARG A 191 51.74 8.44 -1.04
C ARG A 191 52.72 7.53 -0.32
N ALA A 192 52.26 6.40 0.21
CA ALA A 192 53.13 5.44 0.89
C ALA A 192 54.10 4.79 -0.11
N ASP A 193 53.61 4.37 -1.28
CA ASP A 193 54.43 3.79 -2.35
C ASP A 193 55.49 4.77 -2.85
N ASN A 194 55.10 6.03 -3.06
CA ASN A 194 56.04 7.09 -3.44
C ASN A 194 57.12 7.32 -2.37
N ALA A 195 56.77 7.27 -1.09
CA ALA A 195 57.72 7.40 0.01
C ALA A 195 58.68 6.20 0.09
N GLU A 196 58.19 4.98 -0.15
CA GLU A 196 59.01 3.77 -0.21
C GLU A 196 60.02 3.83 -1.36
N ALA A 197 59.57 4.23 -2.55
CA ALA A 197 60.43 4.41 -3.72
C ALA A 197 61.54 5.44 -3.46
N ALA A 198 61.23 6.57 -2.83
CA ALA A 198 62.20 7.59 -2.47
C ALA A 198 63.26 7.06 -1.47
N LEU A 199 62.84 6.29 -0.46
CA LEU A 199 63.75 5.66 0.49
C LEU A 199 64.67 4.63 -0.17
N GLU A 200 64.17 3.87 -1.15
CA GLU A 200 64.99 2.92 -1.90
C GLU A 200 66.05 3.64 -2.74
N GLN A 201 65.70 4.76 -3.38
CA GLN A 201 66.66 5.59 -4.10
C GLN A 201 67.74 6.16 -3.18
N GLU A 202 67.38 6.66 -1.99
CA GLU A 202 68.35 7.15 -1.01
C GLU A 202 69.30 6.03 -0.54
N LYS A 203 68.77 4.81 -0.27
CA LYS A 203 69.60 3.65 0.07
C LYS A 203 70.62 3.34 -1.04
N LYS A 204 70.21 3.38 -2.31
CA LYS A 204 71.11 3.18 -3.47
C LYS A 204 72.20 4.26 -3.53
N LYS A 205 71.86 5.53 -3.32
CA LYS A 205 72.84 6.64 -3.29
C LYS A 205 73.85 6.48 -2.15
N VAL A 206 73.40 6.19 -0.93
CA VAL A 206 74.27 6.00 0.25
C VAL A 206 75.20 4.80 0.09
N ALA A 207 74.72 3.70 -0.53
CA ALA A 207 75.56 2.55 -0.85
C ALA A 207 76.68 2.89 -1.86
N THR A 208 76.43 3.81 -2.79
CA THR A 208 77.43 4.23 -3.79
C THR A 208 78.41 5.30 -3.31
N THR A 209 78.06 6.10 -2.30
CA THR A 209 78.90 7.19 -1.76
C THR A 209 79.73 6.79 -0.54
N SER A 210 79.48 5.62 0.05
CA SER A 210 80.25 5.07 1.17
C SER A 210 81.52 4.35 0.72
N LYS A 211 82.49 5.09 0.17
CA LYS A 211 83.92 4.76 0.39
C LYS A 211 84.31 5.29 1.78
N PRO A 212 85.02 4.51 2.61
CA PRO A 212 85.15 4.82 4.03
C PRO A 212 86.09 6.02 4.20
N VAL A 213 85.56 7.14 4.69
CA VAL A 213 86.39 8.21 5.26
C VAL A 213 86.21 8.16 6.77
N SER A 214 87.36 7.98 7.43
CA SER A 214 87.54 7.86 8.87
C SER A 214 86.85 8.97 9.67
N ASN A 215 86.15 8.53 10.73
CA ASN A 215 85.64 9.27 11.90
C ASN A 215 86.19 10.69 12.14
N PRO A 216 85.30 11.56 12.65
CA PRO A 216 85.60 12.19 13.93
C PRO A 216 84.48 11.99 14.97
N LYS A 217 84.95 11.69 16.18
CA LYS A 217 84.20 11.50 17.41
C LYS A 217 83.61 12.84 17.87
N VAL A 218 82.28 12.98 17.84
CA VAL A 218 81.57 14.08 18.52
C VAL A 218 80.55 13.52 19.51
N LYS A 219 80.75 13.89 20.78
CA LYS A 219 79.86 13.58 21.90
C LYS A 219 78.65 14.52 21.82
N SER A 220 77.45 13.96 21.70
CA SER A 220 76.19 14.74 21.76
C SER A 220 75.31 14.17 22.87
N LYS A 221 75.02 15.04 23.84
CA LYS A 221 74.27 14.76 25.07
C LYS A 221 72.83 14.30 24.76
N SER A 222 72.37 13.36 25.57
CA SER A 222 70.98 12.90 25.65
C SER A 222 70.03 14.09 25.91
N GLY A 223 69.16 14.40 24.96
CA GLY A 223 67.98 15.24 25.16
C GLY A 223 66.73 14.36 25.12
N LYS A 224 66.26 13.92 26.29
CA LYS A 224 64.98 13.21 26.43
C LYS A 224 63.85 14.19 26.13
N SER A 225 63.37 14.20 24.89
CA SER A 225 62.20 14.96 24.47
C SER A 225 60.97 14.07 24.55
N THR A 226 60.27 14.13 25.69
CA THR A 226 58.91 13.60 25.83
C THR A 226 57.96 14.49 25.03
N ARG A 227 57.59 14.07 23.81
CA ARG A 227 56.47 14.65 23.08
C ARG A 227 55.18 14.28 23.83
N LYS A 228 54.46 15.31 24.29
CA LYS A 228 53.13 15.18 24.90
C LYS A 228 52.17 14.58 23.87
N SER A 229 51.55 13.48 24.24
CA SER A 229 50.38 12.90 23.57
C SER A 229 49.23 13.90 23.63
N ILE A 230 48.81 14.44 22.49
CA ILE A 230 47.52 15.09 22.36
C ILE A 230 46.46 14.00 22.28
N GLY A 231 45.99 13.55 23.44
CA GLY A 231 44.79 12.73 23.53
C GLY A 231 43.59 13.56 23.10
N THR A 232 43.07 13.31 21.90
CA THR A 232 41.74 13.81 21.52
C THR A 232 40.71 12.97 22.26
N THR A 233 40.27 13.47 23.41
CA THR A 233 39.15 12.90 24.16
C THR A 233 37.89 13.00 23.32
N SER A 234 37.39 11.87 22.82
CA SER A 234 36.05 11.80 22.22
C SER A 234 35.02 12.01 23.34
N PRO A 235 34.06 12.94 23.21
CA PRO A 235 32.96 12.99 24.15
C PRO A 235 31.99 11.85 23.82
N THR A 236 31.94 10.83 24.69
CA THR A 236 30.88 9.82 24.69
C THR A 236 29.52 10.52 24.79
N ARG A 237 28.78 10.52 23.67
CA ARG A 237 27.38 10.94 23.58
C ARG A 237 26.55 10.03 24.49
N LYS A 238 25.99 10.58 25.56
CA LYS A 238 25.08 9.88 26.47
C LYS A 238 23.90 9.33 25.67
N SER A 239 23.71 8.02 25.71
CA SER A 239 22.52 7.34 25.21
C SER A 239 21.29 7.83 25.97
N ARG A 240 20.39 8.52 25.28
CA ARG A 240 19.07 8.87 25.78
C ARG A 240 18.17 7.67 25.48
N GLN A 241 17.95 6.83 26.49
CA GLN A 241 16.93 5.78 26.46
C GLN A 241 15.55 6.45 26.55
N PRO A 242 14.61 6.24 25.62
CA PRO A 242 13.21 6.56 25.87
C PRO A 242 12.62 5.43 26.74
N ARG A 243 12.31 5.73 28.00
CA ARG A 243 11.43 4.85 28.80
C ARG A 243 10.01 5.31 28.58
N SER A 244 9.27 4.46 27.88
CA SER A 244 7.82 4.42 27.74
C SER A 244 7.13 4.52 29.10
N SER A 245 6.22 5.48 29.24
CA SER A 245 5.20 5.49 30.28
C SER A 245 3.87 5.88 29.64
N THR A 246 3.13 4.88 29.18
CA THR A 246 1.68 5.04 28.97
C THR A 246 0.99 4.29 30.09
N THR A 247 0.42 5.08 30.99
CA THR A 247 -0.47 4.68 32.06
C THR A 247 -1.72 4.01 31.47
N THR A 248 -1.98 2.78 31.86
CA THR A 248 -3.27 2.11 31.73
C THR A 248 -4.29 2.82 32.63
N GLY A 249 -5.29 3.45 32.02
CA GLY A 249 -6.46 3.99 32.73
C GLY A 249 -7.40 2.86 33.16
N SER A 250 -7.95 3.01 34.36
CA SER A 250 -9.08 2.23 34.88
C SER A 250 -10.40 2.69 34.30
#